data_AF-A0A9X0WLF5-F1
#
_entry.id   AF-A0A9X0WLF5-F1
#
_cell.length_a   1.000
_cell.length_b   1.000
_cell.length_c   1.000
_cell.angle_alpha   90.00
_cell.angle_beta   90.00
_cell.angle_gamma   90.00
#
_symmetry.space_group_name_H-M   'P 1'
#
loop_
_entity.id
_entity.type
_entity.pdbx_description
1 polymer ?
#
loop_
_entity_poly.entity_id
_entity_poly.type
_entity_poly.pdbx_seq_one_letter_code
_entity_poly.pdbx_strand_id
1 'polypeptide(L)'
;MAAKDTTLKTASVLAFERKLDPSDGLLFAGDWSQRDSSSAWTPITVREKSVRGTISNRLKTKDQDPAKLDAAIENPNLQTVDVATLPADADTLKVSFTLRVLGGAGTPSACNNADYQAKLLSTVKGYAEDNGFSELGRRYAHNLANARFLWRNRLGAEQVETRVQHLSQGQAITTWTFESLKLSLRDFDATVDAKNDLQALAALITQGLAGKTHVLLQVTAFARVGAGQEVYPSQELILDKGNSKKSKTLYGVQGVAGIHSQKLGNALRTIDTWYPDATEGLGPIAVEPYGSVTSQGKAYRQPKQKVDFYTLLDRWVLKDEAPALEQQHFVMANLIRGGVFGDAEKA
;
A
#
# COMPACT_ATOMS: atom_id res chain seq x y z
N MET A 1 44.37 -18.49 -26.17
CA MET A 1 43.32 -18.45 -25.13
C MET A 1 42.48 -17.22 -25.40
N ALA A 2 41.20 -17.38 -25.75
CA ALA A 2 40.32 -16.23 -25.95
C ALA A 2 40.11 -15.55 -24.59
N ALA A 3 40.32 -14.23 -24.53
CA ALA A 3 39.94 -13.43 -23.39
C ALA A 3 38.44 -13.63 -23.17
N LYS A 4 38.05 -14.19 -22.01
CA LYS A 4 36.67 -14.18 -21.57
C LYS A 4 36.26 -12.71 -21.48
N ASP A 5 35.30 -12.33 -22.30
CA ASP A 5 34.62 -11.05 -22.20
C ASP A 5 33.91 -11.00 -20.83
N THR A 6 34.58 -10.41 -19.83
CA THR A 6 34.16 -10.32 -18.42
C THR A 6 33.18 -9.17 -18.19
N THR A 7 32.34 -8.86 -19.18
CA THR A 7 31.30 -7.86 -19.03
C THR A 7 30.17 -8.45 -18.17
N LEU A 8 29.95 -7.88 -16.98
CA LEU A 8 28.87 -8.27 -16.07
C LEU A 8 27.52 -8.13 -16.79
N LYS A 9 26.66 -9.15 -16.66
CA LYS A 9 25.33 -9.19 -17.29
C LYS A 9 24.24 -9.26 -16.25
N THR A 10 23.05 -8.77 -16.60
CA THR A 10 21.83 -8.96 -15.80
C THR A 10 21.55 -10.43 -15.54
N ALA A 11 20.96 -10.73 -14.38
CA ALA A 11 20.44 -12.06 -14.07
C ALA A 11 19.08 -12.25 -14.74
N SER A 12 18.90 -13.31 -15.52
CA SER A 12 17.59 -13.61 -16.15
C SER A 12 16.57 -14.13 -15.14
N VAL A 13 17.00 -14.62 -13.98
CA VAL A 13 16.14 -14.90 -12.83
C VAL A 13 16.61 -14.02 -11.68
N LEU A 14 15.76 -13.09 -11.26
CA LEU A 14 16.00 -12.24 -10.10
C LEU A 14 14.67 -12.03 -9.36
N ALA A 15 14.62 -12.39 -8.08
CA ALA A 15 13.43 -12.21 -7.25
C ALA A 15 13.79 -11.73 -5.86
N PHE A 16 12.92 -10.90 -5.28
CA PHE A 16 13.03 -10.40 -3.91
C PHE A 16 11.72 -10.59 -3.19
N GLU A 17 11.79 -11.14 -1.99
CA GLU A 17 10.67 -11.17 -1.06
C GLU A 17 10.39 -9.76 -0.51
N ARG A 18 9.12 -9.42 -0.33
CA ARG A 18 8.70 -8.17 0.31
C ARG A 18 9.22 -8.10 1.75
N LYS A 19 9.58 -6.90 2.20
CA LYS A 19 10.13 -6.66 3.55
C LYS A 19 9.16 -5.92 4.49
N LEU A 20 8.12 -5.30 3.95
CA LEU A 20 6.97 -4.82 4.70
C LEU A 20 5.81 -5.78 4.45
N ASP A 21 5.43 -6.54 5.47
CA ASP A 21 4.43 -7.59 5.35
C ASP A 21 3.25 -7.32 6.30
N PRO A 22 2.25 -6.55 5.85
CA PRO A 22 1.02 -6.35 6.61
C PRO A 22 0.10 -7.59 6.50
N SER A 23 -0.53 -7.96 7.61
CA SER A 23 -1.71 -8.84 7.60
C SER A 23 -2.94 -8.13 7.01
N ASP A 24 -4.06 -8.82 6.85
CA ASP A 24 -5.32 -8.18 6.48
C ASP A 24 -5.83 -7.23 7.56
N GLY A 25 -6.42 -6.11 7.15
CA GLY A 25 -7.01 -5.12 8.05
C GLY A 25 -8.46 -5.43 8.34
N LEU A 26 -8.76 -5.88 9.55
CA LEU A 26 -10.12 -6.25 9.95
C LEU A 26 -10.88 -5.04 10.50
N LEU A 27 -12.16 -4.96 10.17
CA LEU A 27 -13.04 -3.85 10.51
C LEU A 27 -13.94 -4.19 11.70
N PHE A 28 -13.96 -3.31 12.69
CA PHE A 28 -14.80 -3.40 13.90
C PHE A 28 -15.51 -2.07 14.13
N ALA A 29 -16.58 -2.09 14.91
CA ALA A 29 -17.38 -0.92 15.26
C ALA A 29 -17.48 -0.75 16.77
N GLY A 30 -17.56 0.50 17.20
CA GLY A 30 -17.79 0.88 18.59
C GLY A 30 -17.91 2.39 18.73
N ASP A 31 -17.88 2.88 19.96
CA ASP A 31 -18.00 4.29 20.26
C ASP A 31 -16.66 4.98 20.40
N TRP A 32 -16.58 6.22 19.91
CA TRP A 32 -15.37 7.03 20.02
C TRP A 32 -14.88 7.12 21.47
N SER A 33 -15.75 7.29 22.45
CA SER A 33 -15.34 7.40 23.87
C SER A 33 -14.73 6.12 24.46
N GLN A 34 -14.86 4.97 23.78
CA GLN A 34 -14.45 3.65 24.26
C GLN A 34 -13.23 3.07 23.50
N ARG A 35 -12.40 3.92 22.87
CA ARG A 35 -11.21 3.46 22.11
C ARG A 35 -10.17 2.75 23.00
N ASP A 36 -10.05 3.18 24.25
CA ASP A 36 -9.11 2.59 25.22
C ASP A 36 -9.51 1.19 25.69
N SER A 37 -10.79 0.85 25.59
CA SER A 37 -11.38 -0.45 25.94
C SER A 37 -11.79 -1.25 24.70
N SER A 38 -11.10 -1.07 23.57
CA SER A 38 -11.57 -1.55 22.27
C SER A 38 -11.34 -3.04 21.94
N SER A 39 -10.90 -3.84 22.89
CA SER A 39 -10.63 -5.28 22.69
C SER A 39 -11.88 -6.07 22.34
N ALA A 40 -13.06 -5.65 22.83
CA ALA A 40 -14.35 -6.32 22.63
C ALA A 40 -15.25 -5.63 21.59
N TRP A 41 -14.70 -4.76 20.73
CA TRP A 41 -15.49 -4.07 19.70
C TRP A 41 -16.11 -5.05 18.71
N THR A 42 -17.32 -4.72 18.25
CA THR A 42 -18.14 -5.61 17.45
C THR A 42 -17.57 -5.75 16.04
N PRO A 43 -17.33 -6.96 15.52
CA PRO A 43 -16.90 -7.15 14.14
C PRO A 43 -17.93 -6.62 13.14
N ILE A 44 -17.48 -5.91 12.10
CA ILE A 44 -18.38 -5.46 11.03
C ILE A 44 -18.57 -6.61 10.04
N THR A 45 -19.81 -7.00 9.80
CA THR A 45 -20.16 -8.05 8.84
C THR A 45 -20.47 -7.45 7.46
N VAL A 46 -20.27 -8.26 6.42
CA VAL A 46 -20.76 -7.95 5.07
C VAL A 46 -22.19 -8.48 4.95
N ARG A 47 -23.11 -7.63 4.49
CA ARG A 47 -24.51 -7.97 4.27
C ARG A 47 -24.94 -7.64 2.85
N GLU A 48 -25.92 -8.37 2.35
CA GLU A 48 -26.51 -8.09 1.04
C GLU A 48 -27.63 -7.06 1.15
N LYS A 49 -27.75 -6.22 0.11
CA LYS A 49 -28.96 -5.44 -0.13
C LYS A 49 -29.30 -5.44 -1.62
N SER A 50 -30.59 -5.35 -1.91
CA SER A 50 -31.07 -5.11 -3.28
C SER A 50 -31.03 -3.62 -3.58
N VAL A 51 -30.54 -3.25 -4.76
CA VAL A 51 -30.52 -1.89 -5.27
C VAL A 51 -31.17 -1.86 -6.64
N ARG A 52 -32.00 -0.84 -6.89
CA ARG A 52 -32.51 -0.53 -8.22
C ARG A 52 -31.57 0.48 -8.85
N GLY A 53 -30.70 0.00 -9.71
CA GLY A 53 -29.77 0.83 -10.47
C GLY A 53 -30.50 1.69 -11.51
N THR A 54 -29.81 2.72 -11.98
CA THR A 54 -30.21 3.52 -13.14
C THR A 54 -29.23 3.25 -14.29
N ILE A 55 -29.65 3.51 -15.54
CA ILE A 55 -28.73 3.48 -16.68
C ILE A 55 -27.94 4.79 -16.67
N SER A 56 -26.67 4.73 -16.28
CA SER A 56 -25.78 5.89 -16.17
C SER A 56 -24.50 5.79 -17.01
N ASN A 57 -24.31 4.68 -17.71
CA ASN A 57 -23.17 4.49 -18.62
C ASN A 57 -23.37 5.31 -19.91
N ARG A 58 -22.27 5.80 -20.49
CA ARG A 58 -22.31 6.48 -21.79
C ARG A 58 -22.85 5.54 -22.86
N LEU A 59 -23.94 5.95 -23.50
CA LEU A 59 -24.57 5.20 -24.60
C LEU A 59 -23.75 5.36 -25.88
N LYS A 60 -23.69 4.30 -26.69
CA LYS A 60 -23.04 4.35 -28.01
C LYS A 60 -24.02 5.02 -28.99
N THR A 61 -23.82 6.30 -29.27
CA THR A 61 -24.77 7.23 -29.92
C THR A 61 -24.88 7.12 -31.45
N LYS A 62 -24.53 5.99 -32.06
CA LYS A 62 -24.95 5.72 -33.44
C LYS A 62 -26.17 4.80 -33.38
N ASP A 63 -27.33 5.36 -33.71
CA ASP A 63 -28.60 4.66 -33.94
C ASP A 63 -29.39 4.20 -32.70
N GLN A 64 -29.56 5.05 -31.68
CA GLN A 64 -30.53 4.79 -30.61
C GLN A 64 -31.86 5.51 -30.87
N ASP A 65 -32.85 4.70 -31.23
CA ASP A 65 -34.27 5.04 -31.21
C ASP A 65 -34.67 5.52 -29.80
N PRO A 66 -35.23 6.74 -29.66
CA PRO A 66 -35.70 7.28 -28.38
C PRO A 66 -36.60 6.30 -27.60
N ALA A 67 -37.48 5.57 -28.28
CA ALA A 67 -38.37 4.61 -27.64
C ALA A 67 -37.62 3.41 -27.03
N LYS A 68 -36.48 3.01 -27.60
CA LYS A 68 -35.64 1.94 -27.03
C LYS A 68 -34.88 2.41 -25.79
N LEU A 69 -34.50 3.70 -25.75
CA LEU A 69 -33.89 4.28 -24.56
C LEU A 69 -34.91 4.38 -23.43
N ASP A 70 -36.10 4.87 -23.71
CA ASP A 70 -37.19 4.95 -22.73
C ASP A 70 -37.54 3.56 -22.21
N ALA A 71 -37.70 2.56 -23.09
CA ALA A 71 -37.94 1.17 -22.69
C ALA A 71 -36.78 0.58 -21.85
N ALA A 72 -35.53 0.95 -22.11
CA ALA A 72 -34.40 0.51 -21.30
C ALA A 72 -34.40 1.16 -19.90
N ILE A 73 -34.84 2.41 -19.79
CA ILE A 73 -34.96 3.14 -18.53
C ILE A 73 -36.14 2.62 -17.69
N GLU A 74 -37.27 2.28 -18.33
CA GLU A 74 -38.43 1.68 -17.66
C GLU A 74 -38.10 0.32 -17.04
N ASN A 75 -37.23 -0.45 -17.69
CA ASN A 75 -36.80 -1.76 -17.21
C ASN A 75 -36.01 -1.65 -15.89
N PRO A 76 -36.49 -2.26 -14.78
CA PRO A 76 -35.84 -2.13 -13.49
C PRO A 76 -34.49 -2.86 -13.49
N ASN A 77 -33.40 -2.09 -13.41
CA ASN A 77 -32.03 -2.61 -13.27
C ASN A 77 -31.76 -3.06 -11.83
N LEU A 78 -32.43 -4.14 -11.40
CA LEU A 78 -32.28 -4.71 -10.07
C LEU A 78 -30.94 -5.43 -9.93
N GLN A 79 -30.19 -5.09 -8.89
CA GLN A 79 -28.90 -5.69 -8.58
C GLN A 79 -28.83 -6.04 -7.10
N THR A 80 -28.09 -7.09 -6.77
CA THR A 80 -27.70 -7.39 -5.39
C THR A 80 -26.27 -6.93 -5.16
N VAL A 81 -26.02 -6.23 -4.07
CA VAL A 81 -24.68 -5.75 -3.70
C VAL A 81 -24.34 -6.06 -2.26
N ASP A 82 -23.07 -6.30 -2.02
CA ASP A 82 -22.50 -6.33 -0.67
C ASP A 82 -22.31 -4.91 -0.12
N VAL A 83 -22.65 -4.74 1.15
CA VAL A 83 -22.45 -3.52 1.94
C VAL A 83 -21.92 -3.87 3.33
N ALA A 84 -21.10 -3.00 3.90
CA ALA A 84 -20.67 -3.04 5.29
C ALA A 84 -20.99 -1.68 5.92
N THR A 85 -21.61 -1.67 7.10
CA THR A 85 -22.02 -0.43 7.78
C THR A 85 -21.69 -0.54 9.26
N LEU A 86 -21.46 0.60 9.91
CA LEU A 86 -21.51 0.64 11.37
C LEU A 86 -22.92 0.29 11.86
N PRO A 87 -23.06 -0.25 13.08
CA PRO A 87 -24.31 -0.28 13.82
C PRO A 87 -24.94 1.11 13.99
N ALA A 88 -26.25 1.15 14.26
CA ALA A 88 -26.97 2.41 14.47
C ALA A 88 -26.63 3.08 15.80
N ASP A 89 -25.98 2.36 16.71
CA ASP A 89 -25.58 2.77 18.04
C ASP A 89 -24.05 2.92 18.19
N ALA A 90 -23.28 2.86 17.09
CA ALA A 90 -21.82 2.99 17.11
C ALA A 90 -21.34 3.99 16.05
N ASP A 91 -20.56 4.99 16.46
CA ASP A 91 -20.14 6.10 15.59
C ASP A 91 -18.73 5.97 15.01
N THR A 92 -17.98 4.95 15.41
CA THR A 92 -16.55 4.83 15.12
C THR A 92 -16.21 3.50 14.44
N LEU A 93 -15.49 3.61 13.33
CA LEU A 93 -14.82 2.49 12.68
C LEU A 93 -13.46 2.25 13.34
N LYS A 94 -13.17 1.01 13.73
CA LYS A 94 -11.83 0.52 14.07
C LYS A 94 -11.29 -0.36 12.95
N VAL A 95 -10.08 -0.11 12.49
CA VAL A 95 -9.33 -0.98 11.57
C VAL A 95 -8.07 -1.46 12.27
N SER A 96 -7.86 -2.78 12.34
CA SER A 96 -6.69 -3.35 13.01
C SER A 96 -5.98 -4.39 12.14
N PHE A 97 -4.64 -4.32 12.11
CA PHE A 97 -3.76 -5.28 11.44
C PHE A 97 -2.39 -5.32 12.14
N THR A 98 -1.61 -6.36 11.87
CA THR A 98 -0.18 -6.40 12.22
C THR A 98 0.71 -6.16 10.99
N LEU A 99 1.91 -5.65 11.23
CA LEU A 99 2.94 -5.41 10.21
C LEU A 99 4.27 -5.98 10.70
N ARG A 100 4.87 -6.86 9.90
CA ARG A 100 6.28 -7.27 10.08
C ARG A 100 7.18 -6.39 9.23
N VAL A 101 8.30 -5.97 9.80
CA VAL A 101 9.41 -5.33 9.07
C VAL A 101 10.60 -6.29 9.09
N LEU A 102 10.96 -6.79 7.91
CA LEU A 102 11.98 -7.81 7.74
C LEU A 102 13.31 -7.18 7.29
N GLY A 103 14.40 -7.74 7.77
CA GLY A 103 15.76 -7.39 7.33
C GLY A 103 16.13 -7.98 5.97
N GLY A 104 17.36 -7.75 5.54
CA GLY A 104 17.85 -8.25 4.24
C GLY A 104 17.25 -7.50 3.04
N ALA A 105 16.94 -6.21 3.21
CA ALA A 105 16.58 -5.34 2.10
C ALA A 105 17.69 -5.35 1.05
N GLY A 106 17.38 -5.82 -0.16
CA GLY A 106 18.34 -5.98 -1.26
C GLY A 106 19.08 -7.32 -1.32
N THR A 107 18.76 -8.28 -0.44
CA THR A 107 19.15 -9.69 -0.62
C THR A 107 18.09 -10.39 -1.50
N PRO A 108 18.45 -10.90 -2.69
CA PRO A 108 17.49 -11.62 -3.53
C PRO A 108 17.16 -12.99 -2.92
N SER A 109 15.91 -13.44 -3.08
CA SER A 109 15.49 -14.80 -2.75
C SER A 109 15.82 -15.79 -3.86
N ALA A 110 15.99 -15.31 -5.10
CA ALA A 110 16.51 -16.08 -6.23
C ALA A 110 17.37 -15.19 -7.12
N CYS A 111 18.55 -15.69 -7.52
CA CYS A 111 19.41 -15.10 -8.53
C CYS A 111 20.15 -16.21 -9.28
N ASN A 112 20.13 -16.21 -10.61
CA ASN A 112 20.82 -17.23 -11.41
C ASN A 112 22.23 -16.83 -11.87
N ASN A 113 22.73 -15.66 -11.47
CA ASN A 113 24.07 -15.18 -11.78
C ASN A 113 24.80 -14.75 -10.49
N ALA A 114 25.80 -15.53 -10.09
CA ALA A 114 26.55 -15.32 -8.85
C ALA A 114 27.34 -14.00 -8.84
N ASP A 115 27.96 -13.64 -9.98
CA ASP A 115 28.73 -12.40 -10.10
C ASP A 115 27.81 -11.18 -10.02
N TYR A 116 26.63 -11.25 -10.65
CA TYR A 116 25.61 -10.21 -10.56
C TYR A 116 25.08 -10.08 -9.12
N GLN A 117 24.80 -11.20 -8.46
CA GLN A 117 24.37 -11.20 -7.05
C GLN A 117 25.42 -10.56 -6.14
N ALA A 118 26.69 -10.92 -6.30
CA ALA A 118 27.78 -10.36 -5.50
C ALA A 118 27.88 -8.84 -5.70
N LYS A 119 27.79 -8.37 -6.95
CA LYS A 119 27.82 -6.94 -7.26
C LYS A 119 26.61 -6.20 -6.69
N LEU A 120 25.40 -6.72 -6.90
CA LEU A 120 24.16 -6.17 -6.35
C LEU A 120 24.22 -6.05 -4.82
N LEU A 121 24.66 -7.11 -4.12
CA LEU A 121 24.80 -7.09 -2.67
C LEU A 121 25.83 -6.04 -2.22
N SER A 122 26.93 -5.88 -2.95
CA SER A 122 27.91 -4.83 -2.70
C SER A 122 27.32 -3.43 -2.88
N THR A 123 26.53 -3.22 -3.94
CA THR A 123 25.86 -1.93 -4.22
C THR A 123 24.85 -1.58 -3.11
N VAL A 124 24.01 -2.55 -2.71
CA VAL A 124 23.04 -2.39 -1.62
C VAL A 124 23.75 -2.10 -0.30
N LYS A 125 24.84 -2.83 -0.01
CA LYS A 125 25.65 -2.62 1.19
C LYS A 125 26.23 -1.21 1.23
N GLY A 126 26.82 -0.74 0.13
CA GLY A 126 27.34 0.63 0.03
C GLY A 126 26.26 1.68 0.31
N TYR A 127 25.09 1.54 -0.31
CA TYR A 127 23.96 2.44 -0.01
C TYR A 127 23.57 2.43 1.48
N ALA A 128 23.50 1.25 2.10
CA ALA A 128 23.10 1.10 3.49
C ALA A 128 24.14 1.65 4.48
N GLU A 129 25.43 1.58 4.14
CA GLU A 129 26.53 2.15 4.94
C GLU A 129 26.56 3.69 4.83
N ASP A 130 26.39 4.23 3.62
CA ASP A 130 26.49 5.68 3.37
C ASP A 130 25.26 6.46 3.86
N ASN A 131 24.06 5.90 3.64
CA ASN A 131 22.79 6.62 3.83
C ASN A 131 21.89 5.98 4.89
N GLY A 132 22.02 4.67 5.08
CA GLY A 132 21.05 3.87 5.81
C GLY A 132 19.65 3.84 5.17
N PHE A 133 18.69 3.26 5.89
CA PHE A 133 17.28 3.20 5.47
C PHE A 133 16.42 4.28 6.13
N SER A 134 17.02 5.33 6.69
CA SER A 134 16.35 6.34 7.51
C SER A 134 15.25 7.08 6.76
N GLU A 135 15.51 7.52 5.52
CA GLU A 135 14.52 8.22 4.71
C GLU A 135 13.33 7.31 4.35
N LEU A 136 13.58 6.04 4.06
CA LEU A 136 12.51 5.07 3.78
C LEU A 136 11.70 4.77 5.05
N GLY A 137 12.37 4.51 6.17
CA GLY A 137 11.74 4.29 7.47
C GLY A 137 10.87 5.47 7.90
N ARG A 138 11.35 6.70 7.68
CA ARG A 138 10.61 7.95 7.94
C ARG A 138 9.31 8.03 7.13
N ARG A 139 9.36 7.78 5.83
CA ARG A 139 8.16 7.83 4.98
C ARG A 139 7.18 6.69 5.25
N TYR A 140 7.66 5.50 5.56
CA TYR A 140 6.81 4.37 5.97
C TYR A 140 6.12 4.65 7.32
N ALA A 141 6.85 5.19 8.31
CA ALA A 141 6.28 5.61 9.59
C ALA A 141 5.19 6.68 9.40
N HIS A 142 5.44 7.66 8.53
CA HIS A 142 4.47 8.72 8.23
C HIS A 142 3.17 8.18 7.60
N ASN A 143 3.28 7.21 6.68
CA ASN A 143 2.11 6.56 6.09
C ASN A 143 1.32 5.66 7.07
N LEU A 144 1.96 5.16 8.13
CA LEU A 144 1.25 4.58 9.26
C LEU A 144 0.54 5.68 10.05
N ALA A 145 1.27 6.71 10.46
CA ALA A 145 0.77 7.75 11.35
C ALA A 145 -0.41 8.56 10.74
N ASN A 146 -0.37 8.86 9.44
CA ASN A 146 -1.40 9.65 8.73
C ASN A 146 -2.64 8.84 8.31
N ALA A 147 -2.68 7.53 8.64
CA ALA A 147 -3.76 6.61 8.31
C ALA A 147 -4.08 6.51 6.81
N ARG A 148 -3.10 6.68 5.90
CA ARG A 148 -3.30 6.51 4.45
C ARG A 148 -3.92 5.15 4.12
N PHE A 149 -3.60 4.12 4.91
CA PHE A 149 -4.11 2.76 4.76
C PHE A 149 -5.62 2.62 5.01
N LEU A 150 -6.31 3.64 5.52
CA LEU A 150 -7.78 3.66 5.61
C LEU A 150 -8.46 3.90 4.25
N TRP A 151 -7.72 4.36 3.23
CA TRP A 151 -8.24 4.67 1.90
C TRP A 151 -9.51 5.54 1.99
N ARG A 152 -10.62 5.07 1.43
CA ARG A 152 -11.90 5.79 1.40
C ARG A 152 -12.47 6.03 2.81
N ASN A 153 -12.15 5.18 3.80
CA ASN A 153 -12.62 5.36 5.18
C ASN A 153 -12.01 6.59 5.87
N ARG A 154 -10.90 7.15 5.34
CA ARG A 154 -10.31 8.39 5.85
C ARG A 154 -11.11 9.62 5.43
N LEU A 155 -11.82 9.56 4.30
CA LEU A 155 -12.48 10.72 3.70
C LEU A 155 -13.75 11.07 4.48
N GLY A 156 -13.84 12.32 4.93
CA GLY A 156 -15.03 12.83 5.65
C GLY A 156 -15.15 12.36 7.10
N ALA A 157 -14.14 11.69 7.66
CA ALA A 157 -14.10 11.38 9.09
C ALA A 157 -13.89 12.66 9.91
N GLU A 158 -14.63 12.81 11.01
CA GLU A 158 -14.51 13.94 11.94
C GLU A 158 -13.14 13.91 12.64
N GLN A 159 -12.74 12.72 13.08
CA GLN A 159 -11.48 12.48 13.77
C GLN A 159 -10.90 11.15 13.31
N VAL A 160 -9.58 11.09 13.20
CA VAL A 160 -8.84 9.85 12.98
C VAL A 160 -7.66 9.78 13.93
N GLU A 161 -7.62 8.71 14.72
CA GLU A 161 -6.52 8.40 15.64
C GLU A 161 -5.88 7.08 15.22
N THR A 162 -4.57 7.05 15.03
CA THR A 162 -3.82 5.81 14.78
C THR A 162 -2.90 5.49 15.93
N ARG A 163 -3.05 4.29 16.50
CA ARG A 163 -2.16 3.70 17.49
C ARG A 163 -1.26 2.67 16.83
N VAL A 164 0.04 2.83 16.99
CA VAL A 164 1.05 1.87 16.54
C VAL A 164 1.76 1.30 17.76
N GLN A 165 1.68 -0.01 17.95
CA GLN A 165 2.27 -0.69 19.10
C GLN A 165 3.40 -1.58 18.63
N HIS A 166 4.58 -1.44 19.22
CA HIS A 166 5.67 -2.39 19.05
C HIS A 166 5.44 -3.58 19.98
N LEU A 167 5.28 -4.77 19.39
CA LEU A 167 5.03 -6.00 20.13
C LEU A 167 6.32 -6.79 20.33
N SER A 168 6.56 -7.24 21.56
CA SER A 168 7.58 -8.23 21.90
C SER A 168 6.98 -9.26 22.85
N GLN A 169 7.23 -10.54 22.59
CA GLN A 169 6.68 -11.65 23.39
C GLN A 169 5.15 -11.58 23.61
N GLY A 170 4.43 -11.09 22.59
CA GLY A 170 2.96 -10.95 22.62
C GLY A 170 2.45 -9.74 23.42
N GLN A 171 3.32 -8.86 23.91
CA GLN A 171 2.95 -7.67 24.68
C GLN A 171 3.42 -6.38 24.00
N ALA A 172 2.65 -5.31 24.16
CA ALA A 172 3.05 -3.99 23.69
C ALA A 172 4.12 -3.40 24.62
N ILE A 173 5.33 -3.21 24.09
CA ILE A 173 6.46 -2.61 24.83
C ILE A 173 6.61 -1.11 24.55
N THR A 174 5.99 -0.62 23.48
CA THR A 174 5.90 0.81 23.17
C THR A 174 4.62 1.06 22.37
N THR A 175 3.94 2.18 22.64
CA THR A 175 2.76 2.62 21.90
C THR A 175 2.95 4.07 21.48
N TRP A 176 2.77 4.34 20.20
CA TRP A 176 2.70 5.68 19.63
C TRP A 176 1.28 5.98 19.19
N THR A 177 0.80 7.18 19.44
CA THR A 177 -0.58 7.61 19.11
C THR A 177 -0.54 8.88 18.27
N PHE A 178 -1.20 8.87 17.12
CA PHE A 178 -1.17 9.97 16.16
C PHE A 178 -2.58 10.48 15.87
N GLU A 179 -2.77 11.80 15.90
CA GLU A 179 -3.91 12.47 15.26
C GLU A 179 -3.69 12.51 13.75
N SER A 180 -4.15 11.46 13.07
CA SER A 180 -3.80 11.18 11.67
C SER A 180 -4.27 12.25 10.68
N LEU A 181 -5.30 13.03 11.01
CA LEU A 181 -5.78 14.12 10.14
C LEU A 181 -4.87 15.36 10.18
N LYS A 182 -4.04 15.53 11.22
CA LYS A 182 -3.04 16.61 11.28
C LYS A 182 -1.80 16.32 10.43
N LEU A 183 -1.60 15.07 10.02
CA LEU A 183 -0.46 14.65 9.21
C LEU A 183 -0.82 14.64 7.72
N SER A 184 0.06 15.21 6.90
CA SER A 184 -0.14 15.35 5.46
C SER A 184 -0.16 14.00 4.74
N LEU A 185 -0.95 13.94 3.66
CA LEU A 185 -0.88 12.88 2.65
C LEU A 185 -0.02 13.28 1.43
N ARG A 186 0.46 14.52 1.37
CA ARG A 186 1.15 15.08 0.19
C ARG A 186 2.63 15.31 0.42
N ASP A 187 3.01 15.50 1.67
CA ASP A 187 4.38 15.61 2.14
C ASP A 187 4.59 14.66 3.34
N PHE A 188 5.81 14.63 3.82
CA PHE A 188 6.24 13.74 4.90
C PHE A 188 6.74 14.53 6.12
N ASP A 189 6.33 15.78 6.28
CA ASP A 189 6.78 16.60 7.39
C ASP A 189 6.00 16.26 8.66
N ALA A 190 6.72 16.08 9.76
CA ALA A 190 6.10 15.83 11.05
C ALA A 190 5.53 17.15 11.62
N THR A 191 4.34 17.08 12.23
CA THR A 191 3.88 18.16 13.10
C THR A 191 4.73 18.22 14.37
N VAL A 192 4.72 19.36 15.05
CA VAL A 192 5.46 19.56 16.32
C VAL A 192 5.11 18.46 17.32
N ASP A 193 3.81 18.17 17.46
CA ASP A 193 3.30 17.18 18.43
C ASP A 193 3.69 15.74 18.07
N ALA A 194 3.75 15.41 16.77
CA ALA A 194 4.03 14.05 16.31
C ALA A 194 5.53 13.77 16.12
N LYS A 195 6.40 14.80 16.15
CA LYS A 195 7.81 14.71 15.71
C LYS A 195 8.59 13.61 16.43
N ASN A 196 8.54 13.59 17.76
CA ASN A 196 9.33 12.65 18.57
C ASN A 196 8.85 11.20 18.36
N ASP A 197 7.53 10.99 18.40
CA ASP A 197 6.92 9.66 18.22
C ASP A 197 7.14 9.14 16.81
N LEU A 198 7.00 10.01 15.80
CA LEU A 198 7.27 9.65 14.41
C LEU A 198 8.74 9.32 14.19
N GLN A 199 9.66 10.08 14.79
CA GLN A 199 11.09 9.79 14.72
C GLN A 199 11.43 8.45 15.38
N ALA A 200 10.84 8.14 16.53
CA ALA A 200 11.03 6.87 17.22
C ALA A 200 10.50 5.68 16.39
N LEU A 201 9.28 5.79 15.84
CA LEU A 201 8.72 4.77 14.96
C LEU A 201 9.55 4.60 13.67
N ALA A 202 9.99 5.70 13.06
CA ALA A 202 10.86 5.68 11.88
C ALA A 202 12.20 4.99 12.15
N ALA A 203 12.80 5.25 13.31
CA ALA A 203 14.04 4.60 13.74
C ALA A 203 13.84 3.09 13.92
N LEU A 204 12.73 2.67 14.53
CA LEU A 204 12.41 1.24 14.69
C LEU A 204 12.25 0.53 13.33
N ILE A 205 11.48 1.12 12.41
CA ILE A 205 11.32 0.57 11.05
C ILE A 205 12.67 0.51 10.32
N THR A 206 13.51 1.54 10.46
CA THR A 206 14.86 1.58 9.88
C THR A 206 15.73 0.45 10.40
N GLN A 207 15.70 0.19 11.72
CA GLN A 207 16.44 -0.91 12.33
C GLN A 207 15.92 -2.29 11.87
N GLY A 208 14.61 -2.44 11.69
CA GLY A 208 14.01 -3.65 11.12
C GLY A 208 14.48 -3.93 9.70
N LEU A 209 14.43 -2.92 8.82
CA LEU A 209 14.92 -3.01 7.44
C LEU A 209 16.41 -3.32 7.35
N ALA A 210 17.20 -2.76 8.27
CA ALA A 210 18.63 -3.05 8.40
C ALA A 210 18.93 -4.44 9.00
N GLY A 211 17.91 -5.20 9.42
CA GLY A 211 18.07 -6.51 10.04
C GLY A 211 18.70 -6.47 11.45
N LYS A 212 18.70 -5.31 12.10
CA LYS A 212 19.31 -5.11 13.43
C LYS A 212 18.39 -5.50 14.58
N THR A 213 17.07 -5.48 14.35
CA THR A 213 16.08 -5.84 15.37
C THR A 213 14.88 -6.54 14.74
N HIS A 214 14.24 -7.42 15.50
CA HIS A 214 12.94 -7.97 15.11
C HIS A 214 11.87 -6.90 15.32
N VAL A 215 11.03 -6.68 14.31
CA VAL A 215 9.96 -5.67 14.38
C VAL A 215 8.62 -6.31 14.02
N LEU A 216 7.74 -6.38 15.01
CA LEU A 216 6.34 -6.68 14.86
C LEU A 216 5.52 -5.50 15.40
N LEU A 217 4.72 -4.89 14.53
CA LEU A 217 3.83 -3.79 14.89
C LEU A 217 2.39 -4.26 14.89
N GLN A 218 1.60 -3.84 15.87
CA GLN A 218 0.14 -3.83 15.78
C GLN A 218 -0.31 -2.40 15.50
N VAL A 219 -1.08 -2.24 14.43
CA VAL A 219 -1.59 -0.95 13.97
C VAL A 219 -3.10 -0.96 14.15
N THR A 220 -3.62 0.03 14.87
CA THR A 220 -5.05 0.20 15.07
C THR A 220 -5.42 1.64 14.77
N ALA A 221 -6.28 1.85 13.77
CA ALA A 221 -6.84 3.15 13.47
C ALA A 221 -8.31 3.22 13.88
N PHE A 222 -8.71 4.36 14.44
CA PHE A 222 -10.08 4.68 14.77
C PHE A 222 -10.50 5.89 13.93
N ALA A 223 -11.61 5.79 13.22
CA ALA A 223 -12.19 6.86 12.44
C ALA A 223 -13.62 7.14 12.89
N ARG A 224 -13.86 8.33 13.44
CA ARG A 224 -15.20 8.79 13.82
C ARG A 224 -15.93 9.24 12.57
N VAL A 225 -16.90 8.45 12.13
CA VAL A 225 -17.62 8.68 10.86
C VAL A 225 -19.10 8.95 11.05
N GLY A 226 -19.68 8.50 12.17
CA GLY A 226 -21.08 8.68 12.52
C GLY A 226 -21.87 7.38 12.52
N ALA A 227 -22.89 7.32 13.39
CA ALA A 227 -23.73 6.15 13.58
C ALA A 227 -24.39 5.67 12.27
N GLY A 228 -24.37 4.36 12.03
CA GLY A 228 -25.01 3.72 10.87
C GLY A 228 -24.33 3.96 9.52
N GLN A 229 -23.22 4.70 9.45
CA GLN A 229 -22.57 5.06 8.19
C GLN A 229 -21.95 3.86 7.47
N GLU A 230 -21.88 3.94 6.14
CA GLU A 230 -21.22 2.93 5.31
C GLU A 230 -19.71 2.99 5.48
N VAL A 231 -19.10 1.81 5.62
CA VAL A 231 -17.64 1.63 5.65
C VAL A 231 -17.18 0.89 4.40
N TYR A 232 -15.90 0.99 4.09
CA TYR A 232 -15.35 0.61 2.79
C TYR A 232 -14.26 -0.47 2.92
N PRO A 233 -14.66 -1.75 3.03
CA PRO A 233 -13.78 -2.90 2.83
C PRO A 233 -13.17 -2.92 1.42
N SER A 234 -12.24 -3.86 1.18
CA SER A 234 -11.79 -4.11 -0.18
C SER A 234 -12.88 -4.80 -1.00
N GLN A 235 -12.83 -4.59 -2.31
CA GLN A 235 -13.77 -5.20 -3.24
C GLN A 235 -13.11 -6.43 -3.87
N GLU A 236 -13.85 -7.53 -3.95
CA GLU A 236 -13.46 -8.73 -4.68
C GLU A 236 -13.77 -8.58 -6.17
N LEU A 237 -12.82 -9.01 -7.01
CA LEU A 237 -13.01 -9.10 -8.45
C LEU A 237 -13.31 -10.55 -8.83
N ILE A 238 -14.60 -10.87 -8.93
CA ILE A 238 -15.06 -12.20 -9.36
C ILE A 238 -15.30 -12.15 -10.88
N LEU A 239 -14.41 -12.79 -11.64
CA LEU A 239 -14.45 -12.84 -13.11
C LEU A 239 -15.49 -13.85 -13.63
N ASP A 240 -15.60 -15.01 -12.98
CA ASP A 240 -16.64 -16.00 -13.28
C ASP A 240 -17.75 -15.93 -12.22
N LYS A 241 -18.84 -15.25 -12.56
CA LYS A 241 -19.98 -15.07 -11.67
C LYS A 241 -21.01 -16.20 -11.79
N GLY A 242 -20.83 -17.16 -12.70
CA GLY A 242 -21.86 -18.15 -13.03
C GLY A 242 -23.24 -17.50 -13.19
N ASN A 243 -24.25 -18.01 -12.47
CA ASN A 243 -25.62 -17.48 -12.45
C ASN A 243 -25.86 -16.39 -11.39
N SER A 244 -24.82 -15.90 -10.70
CA SER A 244 -24.97 -14.90 -9.64
C SER A 244 -25.38 -13.53 -10.20
N LYS A 245 -26.46 -12.97 -9.66
CA LYS A 245 -26.93 -11.60 -9.95
C LYS A 245 -26.19 -10.52 -9.13
N LYS A 246 -25.17 -10.91 -8.35
CA LYS A 246 -24.43 -9.98 -7.49
C LYS A 246 -23.46 -9.12 -8.31
N SER A 247 -23.66 -7.80 -8.29
CA SER A 247 -22.82 -6.86 -9.05
C SER A 247 -21.55 -6.46 -8.29
N LYS A 248 -21.58 -6.45 -6.95
CA LYS A 248 -20.47 -6.07 -6.06
C LYS A 248 -20.29 -7.08 -4.93
N THR A 249 -19.08 -7.60 -4.78
CA THR A 249 -18.68 -8.47 -3.67
C THR A 249 -17.60 -7.80 -2.83
N LEU A 250 -17.71 -7.87 -1.51
CA LEU A 250 -16.74 -7.27 -0.59
C LEU A 250 -15.88 -8.33 0.09
N TYR A 251 -14.62 -7.98 0.37
CA TYR A 251 -13.67 -8.83 1.07
C TYR A 251 -14.01 -8.96 2.55
N GLY A 252 -13.86 -10.16 3.08
CA GLY A 252 -13.92 -10.43 4.51
C GLY A 252 -13.22 -11.73 4.86
N VAL A 253 -12.80 -11.83 6.12
CA VAL A 253 -12.10 -12.99 6.69
C VAL A 253 -12.92 -13.49 7.87
N GLN A 254 -13.30 -14.78 7.83
CA GLN A 254 -14.07 -15.42 8.92
C GLN A 254 -15.31 -14.62 9.37
N GLY A 255 -16.03 -14.04 8.39
CA GLY A 255 -17.25 -13.25 8.66
C GLY A 255 -17.01 -11.78 9.01
N VAL A 256 -15.76 -11.33 9.12
CA VAL A 256 -15.40 -9.93 9.40
C VAL A 256 -14.98 -9.24 8.12
N ALA A 257 -15.60 -8.09 7.81
CA ALA A 257 -15.24 -7.29 6.66
C ALA A 257 -13.77 -6.81 6.76
N GLY A 258 -13.05 -6.76 5.63
CA GLY A 258 -11.60 -6.57 5.64
C GLY A 258 -11.05 -5.66 4.55
N ILE A 259 -9.85 -5.14 4.77
CA ILE A 259 -8.98 -4.54 3.77
C ILE A 259 -7.89 -5.55 3.43
N HIS A 260 -7.73 -5.86 2.14
CA HIS A 260 -6.67 -6.75 1.68
C HIS A 260 -5.29 -6.26 2.13
N SER A 261 -4.46 -7.18 2.62
CA SER A 261 -3.06 -6.95 2.98
C SER A 261 -2.27 -6.19 1.91
N GLN A 262 -2.36 -6.57 0.63
CA GLN A 262 -1.65 -5.87 -0.45
C GLN A 262 -2.14 -4.42 -0.67
N LYS A 263 -3.39 -4.11 -0.32
CA LYS A 263 -3.94 -2.76 -0.38
C LYS A 263 -3.45 -1.90 0.78
N LEU A 264 -3.25 -2.49 1.96
CA LEU A 264 -2.53 -1.85 3.07
C LEU A 264 -1.06 -1.61 2.68
N GLY A 265 -0.38 -2.62 2.14
CA GLY A 265 1.00 -2.52 1.68
C GLY A 265 1.20 -1.44 0.61
N ASN A 266 0.26 -1.31 -0.34
CA ASN A 266 0.27 -0.23 -1.33
C ASN A 266 0.22 1.17 -0.68
N ALA A 267 -0.64 1.36 0.33
CA ALA A 267 -0.69 2.61 1.08
C ALA A 267 0.63 2.88 1.80
N LEU A 268 1.20 1.89 2.49
CA LEU A 268 2.47 2.06 3.20
C LEU A 268 3.61 2.50 2.27
N ARG A 269 3.70 1.90 1.08
CA ARG A 269 4.74 2.24 0.08
C ARG A 269 4.40 3.41 -0.84
N THR A 270 3.36 4.19 -0.51
CA THR A 270 3.08 5.47 -1.21
C THR A 270 4.04 6.55 -0.73
N ILE A 271 5.28 6.45 -1.18
CA ILE A 271 6.42 7.25 -0.70
C ILE A 271 7.19 7.94 -1.82
N ASP A 272 6.95 7.57 -3.08
CA ASP A 272 7.73 8.08 -4.21
C ASP A 272 7.29 9.51 -4.56
N THR A 273 8.12 10.49 -4.19
CA THR A 273 8.02 11.89 -4.61
C THR A 273 9.20 12.27 -5.51
N TRP A 274 9.92 11.28 -6.03
CA TRP A 274 11.19 11.46 -6.74
C TRP A 274 11.05 11.22 -8.24
N TYR A 275 9.81 11.13 -8.75
CA TYR A 275 9.55 10.96 -10.17
C TYR A 275 9.54 12.34 -10.87
N PRO A 276 9.86 12.43 -12.18
CA PRO A 276 10.07 13.72 -12.85
C PRO A 276 8.93 14.75 -12.69
N ASP A 277 7.67 14.30 -12.68
CA ASP A 277 6.48 15.16 -12.60
C ASP A 277 5.98 15.38 -11.15
N ALA A 278 6.76 15.03 -10.11
CA ALA A 278 6.28 15.03 -8.73
C ALA A 278 5.88 16.42 -8.20
N THR A 279 6.50 17.47 -8.73
CA THR A 279 6.25 18.86 -8.37
C THR A 279 4.96 19.43 -8.99
N GLU A 280 4.39 18.77 -10.00
CA GLU A 280 3.19 19.23 -10.73
C GLU A 280 1.85 18.81 -10.09
N GLY A 281 1.89 18.23 -8.87
CA GLY A 281 0.73 18.26 -7.98
C GLY A 281 0.02 16.95 -7.70
N LEU A 282 0.44 15.79 -8.21
CA LEU A 282 -0.16 14.52 -7.75
C LEU A 282 0.27 14.19 -6.30
N GLY A 283 1.49 14.56 -5.92
CA GLY A 283 2.09 14.18 -4.63
C GLY A 283 2.67 12.76 -4.68
N PRO A 284 2.90 12.12 -3.52
CA PRO A 284 3.54 10.81 -3.45
C PRO A 284 2.70 9.73 -4.15
N ILE A 285 3.37 8.89 -4.92
CA ILE A 285 2.78 7.68 -5.53
C ILE A 285 3.35 6.41 -4.89
N ALA A 286 2.61 5.31 -5.03
CA ALA A 286 3.09 4.00 -4.61
C ALA A 286 4.32 3.61 -5.42
N VAL A 287 5.37 3.15 -4.74
CA VAL A 287 6.60 2.70 -5.40
C VAL A 287 6.30 1.50 -6.26
N GLU A 288 6.43 1.66 -7.57
CA GLU A 288 6.31 0.62 -8.59
C GLU A 288 7.48 0.74 -9.57
N PRO A 289 7.92 -0.34 -10.23
CA PRO A 289 9.09 -0.30 -11.12
C PRO A 289 9.01 0.80 -12.20
N TYR A 290 7.80 1.04 -12.73
CA TYR A 290 7.52 2.06 -13.75
C TYR A 290 6.74 3.28 -13.22
N GLY A 291 6.57 3.39 -11.89
CA GLY A 291 5.77 4.45 -11.27
C GLY A 291 4.33 4.50 -11.80
N SER A 292 3.68 3.35 -11.90
CA SER A 292 2.33 3.24 -12.48
C SER A 292 1.23 3.60 -11.48
N VAL A 293 0.31 4.47 -11.89
CA VAL A 293 -0.92 4.80 -11.15
C VAL A 293 -2.13 4.32 -11.96
N THR A 294 -2.66 3.16 -11.58
CA THR A 294 -3.70 2.45 -12.36
C THR A 294 -5.00 3.24 -12.49
N SER A 295 -5.40 3.99 -11.47
CA SER A 295 -6.60 4.84 -11.51
C SER A 295 -6.51 5.98 -12.54
N GLN A 296 -5.29 6.39 -12.92
CA GLN A 296 -5.06 7.40 -13.95
C GLN A 296 -4.62 6.81 -15.29
N GLY A 297 -4.35 5.50 -15.36
CA GLY A 297 -3.79 4.87 -16.55
C GLY A 297 -2.44 5.45 -16.99
N LYS A 298 -1.66 6.05 -16.07
CA LYS A 298 -0.37 6.71 -16.36
C LYS A 298 0.79 6.01 -15.67
N ALA A 299 1.92 5.90 -16.38
CA ALA A 299 3.22 5.54 -15.83
C ALA A 299 4.10 6.80 -15.75
N TYR A 300 4.53 7.17 -14.55
CA TYR A 300 5.29 8.40 -14.28
C TYR A 300 6.80 8.25 -14.45
N ARG A 301 7.30 7.02 -14.47
CA ARG A 301 8.72 6.71 -14.70
C ARG A 301 8.85 5.89 -15.97
N GLN A 302 8.65 6.55 -17.11
CA GLN A 302 8.67 5.84 -18.39
C GLN A 302 10.11 5.42 -18.73
N PRO A 303 10.35 4.20 -19.26
CA PRO A 303 11.68 3.75 -19.63
C PRO A 303 12.42 4.68 -20.59
N LYS A 304 11.68 5.39 -21.46
CA LYS A 304 12.24 6.41 -22.37
C LYS A 304 12.98 7.55 -21.65
N GLN A 305 12.61 7.84 -20.40
CA GLN A 305 13.22 8.87 -19.55
C GLN A 305 14.41 8.32 -18.76
N LYS A 306 14.65 6.99 -18.76
CA LYS A 306 15.74 6.31 -18.06
C LYS A 306 15.74 6.52 -16.54
N VAL A 307 14.55 6.68 -15.95
CA VAL A 307 14.31 6.87 -14.50
C VAL A 307 13.39 5.79 -13.91
N ASP A 308 13.12 4.73 -14.69
CA ASP A 308 12.46 3.53 -14.19
C ASP A 308 13.44 2.66 -13.37
N PHE A 309 12.89 1.75 -12.59
CA PHE A 309 13.66 0.89 -11.69
C PHE A 309 14.74 0.08 -12.41
N TYR A 310 14.43 -0.52 -13.56
CA TYR A 310 15.36 -1.41 -14.26
C TYR A 310 16.52 -0.61 -14.83
N THR A 311 16.25 0.49 -15.54
CA THR A 311 17.33 1.33 -16.08
C THR A 311 18.24 1.88 -14.98
N LEU A 312 17.67 2.30 -13.84
CA LEU A 312 18.45 2.80 -12.71
C LEU A 312 19.29 1.69 -12.05
N LEU A 313 18.71 0.51 -11.82
CA LEU A 313 19.40 -0.62 -11.22
C LEU A 313 20.54 -1.12 -12.11
N ASP A 314 20.27 -1.29 -13.41
CA ASP A 314 21.27 -1.79 -14.37
C ASP A 314 22.47 -0.85 -14.48
N ARG A 315 22.24 0.46 -14.57
CA ARG A 315 23.35 1.44 -14.62
C ARG A 315 24.17 1.42 -13.34
N TRP A 316 23.50 1.31 -12.19
CA TRP A 316 24.18 1.32 -10.90
C TRP A 316 24.97 0.03 -10.65
N VAL A 317 24.41 -1.13 -10.97
CA VAL A 317 25.02 -2.44 -10.70
C VAL A 317 26.02 -2.83 -11.78
N LEU A 318 25.67 -2.66 -13.07
CA LEU A 318 26.50 -3.14 -14.18
C LEU A 318 27.57 -2.15 -14.62
N LYS A 319 27.31 -0.84 -14.47
CA LYS A 319 28.19 0.23 -14.99
C LYS A 319 28.81 1.09 -13.91
N ASP A 320 28.54 0.80 -12.64
CA ASP A 320 28.99 1.62 -11.50
C ASP A 320 28.55 3.10 -11.59
N GLU A 321 27.46 3.36 -12.31
CA GLU A 321 26.89 4.70 -12.46
C GLU A 321 25.82 4.92 -11.39
N ALA A 322 26.25 5.33 -10.19
CA ALA A 322 25.34 5.65 -9.10
C ALA A 322 24.39 6.80 -9.49
N PRO A 323 23.06 6.61 -9.38
CA PRO A 323 22.12 7.69 -9.68
C PRO A 323 22.07 8.70 -8.53
N ALA A 324 21.36 9.82 -8.72
CA ALA A 324 21.15 10.80 -7.65
C ALA A 324 20.51 10.12 -6.41
N LEU A 325 20.81 10.65 -5.21
CA LEU A 325 20.40 10.04 -3.93
C LEU A 325 18.91 9.69 -3.86
N GLU A 326 18.05 10.60 -4.31
CA GLU A 326 16.60 10.39 -4.39
C GLU A 326 16.19 9.18 -5.25
N GLN A 327 16.91 8.94 -6.34
CA GLN A 327 16.69 7.79 -7.20
C GLN A 327 17.24 6.51 -6.57
N GLN A 328 18.31 6.60 -5.76
CA GLN A 328 18.77 5.46 -4.96
C GLN A 328 17.71 5.05 -3.93
N HIS A 329 17.05 6.01 -3.26
CA HIS A 329 15.92 5.73 -2.38
C HIS A 329 14.79 5.02 -3.13
N PHE A 330 14.45 5.47 -4.35
CA PHE A 330 13.44 4.82 -5.19
C PHE A 330 13.83 3.37 -5.56
N VAL A 331 15.09 3.12 -5.93
CA VAL A 331 15.57 1.75 -6.23
C VAL A 331 15.48 0.86 -4.99
N MET A 332 15.96 1.33 -3.85
CA MET A 332 15.90 0.58 -2.59
C MET A 332 14.46 0.33 -2.12
N ALA A 333 13.56 1.28 -2.35
CA ALA A 333 12.13 1.09 -2.07
C ALA A 333 11.50 0.00 -2.95
N ASN A 334 11.92 -0.14 -4.21
CA ASN A 334 11.49 -1.27 -5.06
C ASN A 334 12.03 -2.61 -4.55
N LEU A 335 13.28 -2.66 -4.05
CA LEU A 335 13.83 -3.89 -3.46
C LEU A 335 13.09 -4.27 -2.16
N ILE A 336 12.68 -3.29 -1.35
CA ILE A 336 11.86 -3.51 -0.14
C ILE A 336 10.45 -3.97 -0.48
N ARG A 337 9.83 -3.39 -1.52
CA ARG A 337 8.54 -3.85 -2.06
C ARG A 337 8.62 -5.32 -2.49
N GLY A 338 9.76 -5.71 -3.09
CA GLY A 338 9.95 -7.03 -3.65
C GLY A 338 9.20 -7.23 -4.96
N GLY A 339 9.42 -8.38 -5.58
CA GLY A 339 8.89 -8.73 -6.89
C GLY A 339 9.78 -9.70 -7.64
N VAL A 340 9.31 -10.13 -8.81
CA VAL A 340 10.09 -10.88 -9.80
C VAL A 340 10.56 -9.86 -10.85
N PHE A 341 11.88 -9.73 -11.01
CA PHE A 341 12.55 -8.72 -11.83
C PHE A 341 13.45 -9.31 -12.91
N GLY A 342 13.49 -10.65 -13.04
CA GLY A 342 14.24 -11.32 -14.10
C GLY A 342 13.69 -10.99 -15.49
N ASP A 343 14.50 -11.21 -16.52
CA ASP A 343 14.06 -11.15 -17.91
C ASP A 343 12.90 -12.13 -18.11
N ALA A 344 11.71 -11.59 -18.36
CA ALA A 344 10.63 -12.40 -18.87
C ALA A 344 11.03 -12.81 -20.30
N GLU A 345 11.38 -14.09 -20.50
CA GLU A 345 11.29 -14.68 -21.83
C GLU A 345 9.88 -14.36 -22.35
N LYS A 346 9.81 -13.69 -23.50
CA LYS A 346 8.55 -13.32 -24.14
C LYS A 346 7.64 -14.56 -24.20
N ALA A 347 6.54 -14.53 -23.46
CA ALA A 347 5.41 -15.41 -23.71
C ALA A 347 4.67 -14.96 -24.97
#